data_AF-A0A846YS61-F1
#
_entry.id   AF-A0A846YS61-F1
#
_cell.length_a   1.000
_cell.length_b   1.000
_cell.length_c   1.000
_cell.angle_alpha   90.00
_cell.angle_beta   90.00
_cell.angle_gamma   90.00
#
_symmetry.space_group_name_H-M   'P 1'
#
loop_
_entity.id
_entity.type
_entity.pdbx_description
1 polymer ?
#
loop_
_entity_poly.entity_id
_entity_poly.type
_entity_poly.pdbx_seq_one_letter_code
_entity_poly.pdbx_strand_id
1 'polypeptide(L)'
;MSTQTSERVESIEHLDFTPECCASIHQGDRPRASYITDQHGCGGGPLCIACMKVGRQRFNEIVVLEGAVNCFACKQSFRVFEDCVQVTPL
;
A
#
# COMPACT_ATOMS: atom_id res chain seq x y z
N MET A 1 -28.79 -28.40 18.04
CA MET A 1 -27.51 -28.13 17.37
C MET A 1 -27.83 -27.27 16.16
N SER A 2 -27.57 -25.97 16.23
CA SER A 2 -27.85 -25.04 15.13
C SER A 2 -26.56 -24.82 14.35
N THR A 3 -26.51 -25.34 13.13
CA THR A 3 -25.48 -25.02 12.12
C THR A 3 -25.68 -23.58 11.69
N GLN A 4 -24.86 -22.67 12.25
CA GLN A 4 -24.78 -21.29 11.79
C GLN A 4 -23.92 -21.28 10.52
N THR A 5 -24.57 -21.17 9.37
CA THR A 5 -23.90 -20.95 8.09
C THR A 5 -23.19 -19.60 8.15
N SER A 6 -21.85 -19.65 8.14
CA SER A 6 -21.01 -18.47 7.94
C SER A 6 -21.35 -17.88 6.57
N GLU A 7 -22.12 -16.80 6.55
CA GLU A 7 -22.34 -16.00 5.35
C GLU A 7 -20.98 -15.43 4.95
N ARG A 8 -20.40 -16.01 3.90
CA ARG A 8 -19.21 -15.52 3.25
C ARG A 8 -19.62 -14.22 2.56
N VAL A 9 -19.10 -13.09 3.03
CA VAL A 9 -19.31 -11.78 2.38
C VAL A 9 -18.59 -11.85 1.03
N GLU A 10 -19.31 -12.25 0.00
CA GLU A 10 -18.82 -12.31 -1.37
C GLU A 10 -18.81 -10.89 -1.94
N SER A 11 -17.63 -10.28 -1.91
CA SER A 11 -17.20 -9.10 -2.67
C SER A 11 -17.94 -7.77 -2.46
N ILE A 12 -17.17 -6.70 -2.25
CA ILE A 12 -17.61 -5.32 -2.47
C ILE A 12 -17.50 -5.10 -3.99
N GLU A 13 -18.59 -5.25 -4.73
CA GLU A 13 -18.61 -5.11 -6.21
C GLU A 13 -18.25 -3.69 -6.67
N HIS A 14 -18.57 -2.67 -5.89
CA HIS A 14 -18.21 -1.28 -6.17
C HIS A 14 -18.00 -0.52 -4.87
N LEU A 15 -16.92 0.28 -4.81
CA LEU A 15 -16.82 1.35 -3.84
C LEU A 15 -17.67 2.51 -4.34
N ASP A 16 -18.67 2.95 -3.56
CA ASP A 16 -19.46 4.16 -3.86
C ASP A 16 -18.60 5.44 -3.86
N PHE A 17 -17.34 5.32 -3.43
CA PHE A 17 -16.36 6.39 -3.41
C PHE A 17 -15.14 5.99 -4.23
N THR A 18 -14.58 6.94 -4.98
CA THR A 18 -13.28 6.75 -5.61
C THR A 18 -12.21 7.01 -4.56
N PRO A 19 -11.37 6.02 -4.18
CA PRO A 19 -10.38 6.21 -3.13
C PRO A 19 -9.36 7.28 -3.52
N GLU A 20 -9.17 8.22 -2.60
CA GLU A 20 -8.26 9.35 -2.74
C GLU A 20 -6.94 9.10 -2.02
N CYS A 21 -5.88 9.76 -2.50
CA CYS A 21 -4.56 9.68 -1.86
C CYS A 21 -4.61 10.10 -0.38
N CYS A 22 -4.00 9.34 0.52
CA CYS A 22 -3.93 9.72 1.94
C CYS A 22 -2.65 10.49 2.32
N ALA A 23 -1.79 10.82 1.36
CA ALA A 23 -0.54 11.53 1.63
C ALA A 23 -0.83 12.95 2.16
N SER A 24 -0.23 13.29 3.30
CA SER A 24 -0.39 14.58 3.96
C SER A 24 0.17 15.77 3.19
N ILE A 25 0.91 15.51 2.10
CA ILE A 25 1.46 16.57 1.23
C ILE A 25 0.37 17.30 0.43
N HIS A 26 -0.80 16.68 0.29
CA HIS A 26 -1.90 17.27 -0.45
C HIS A 26 -2.62 18.30 0.43
N GLN A 27 -2.75 19.53 -0.07
CA GLN A 27 -3.60 20.58 0.49
C GLN A 27 -4.82 20.72 -0.41
N GLY A 28 -6.03 20.47 0.12
CA GLY A 28 -7.27 20.49 -0.66
C GLY A 28 -7.57 19.17 -1.35
N ASP A 29 -8.10 19.25 -2.58
CA ASP A 29 -8.55 18.10 -3.37
C ASP A 29 -7.43 17.08 -3.56
N ARG A 30 -7.79 15.81 -3.37
CA ARG A 30 -6.84 14.71 -3.41
C ARG A 30 -7.05 13.88 -4.67
N PRO A 31 -5.98 13.52 -5.39
CA PRO A 31 -6.11 12.73 -6.61
C PRO A 31 -6.58 11.31 -6.29
N ARG A 32 -7.22 10.68 -7.29
CA ARG A 32 -7.49 9.23 -7.28
C ARG A 32 -6.22 8.45 -6.98
N ALA A 33 -6.37 7.42 -6.17
CA ALA A 33 -5.28 6.59 -5.70
C ALA A 33 -5.48 5.11 -6.04
N SER A 34 -4.37 4.39 -6.07
CA SER A 34 -4.36 2.92 -5.97
C SER A 34 -4.06 2.54 -4.52
N TYR A 35 -4.45 1.35 -4.10
CA TYR A 35 -4.06 0.86 -2.79
C TYR A 35 -2.64 0.32 -2.87
N ILE A 36 -1.76 0.76 -1.97
CA ILE A 36 -0.48 0.08 -1.76
C ILE A 36 -0.55 -0.75 -0.50
N THR A 37 0.10 -1.89 -0.50
CA THR A 37 0.24 -2.75 0.68
C THR A 37 1.66 -3.27 0.73
N ASP A 38 2.24 -3.36 1.92
CA ASP A 38 3.51 -4.10 2.05
C ASP A 38 3.30 -5.60 1.80
N GLN A 39 4.39 -6.32 1.51
CA GLN A 39 4.35 -7.77 1.24
C GLN A 39 3.76 -8.61 2.38
N HIS A 40 3.70 -8.08 3.61
CA HIS A 40 3.19 -8.81 4.75
C HIS A 40 1.70 -8.51 5.02
N GLY A 41 1.09 -7.60 4.25
CA GLY A 41 -0.27 -7.13 4.50
C GLY A 41 -0.41 -6.31 5.78
N CYS A 42 0.69 -5.93 6.43
CA CYS A 42 0.66 -5.33 7.76
C CYS A 42 0.56 -3.80 7.74
N GLY A 43 0.88 -3.19 6.60
CA GLY A 43 0.82 -1.77 6.36
C GLY A 43 0.43 -1.48 4.92
N GLY A 44 -0.19 -0.32 4.71
CA GLY A 44 -0.70 0.08 3.41
C GLY A 44 -1.61 1.28 3.48
N GLY A 45 -2.00 1.77 2.32
CA GLY A 45 -2.92 2.89 2.19
C GLY A 45 -3.07 3.35 0.75
N PRO A 46 -4.10 4.18 0.47
CA PRO A 46 -4.30 4.73 -0.86
C PRO A 46 -3.23 5.79 -1.19
N LEU A 47 -2.48 5.57 -2.27
CA LEU A 47 -1.47 6.49 -2.77
C LEU A 47 -1.65 6.76 -4.26
N CYS A 48 -1.55 8.03 -4.66
CA CYS A 48 -1.55 8.40 -6.07
C CYS A 48 -0.19 8.11 -6.72
N ILE A 49 -0.17 8.03 -8.05
CA ILE A 49 1.04 7.73 -8.83
C ILE A 49 2.20 8.70 -8.51
N ALA A 50 1.90 9.98 -8.32
CA ALA A 50 2.93 10.98 -7.99
C ALA A 50 3.58 10.68 -6.63
N CYS A 51 2.78 10.42 -5.59
CA CYS A 51 3.31 10.08 -4.27
C CYS A 51 4.02 8.72 -4.26
N MET A 52 3.56 7.73 -5.05
CA MET A 52 4.27 6.46 -5.21
C MET A 52 5.66 6.66 -5.83
N LYS A 53 5.81 7.54 -6.82
CA LYS A 53 7.12 7.87 -7.42
C LYS A 53 8.08 8.46 -6.38
N VAL A 54 7.59 9.36 -5.52
CA VAL A 54 8.39 9.93 -4.42
C VAL A 54 8.80 8.85 -3.42
N GLY A 55 7.87 7.96 -3.04
CA GLY A 55 8.16 6.83 -2.16
C GLY A 55 9.24 5.91 -2.72
N ARG A 56 9.13 5.55 -4.00
CA ARG A 56 10.14 4.76 -4.72
C ARG A 56 11.50 5.46 -4.75
N GLN A 57 11.53 6.76 -5.02
CA GLN A 57 12.79 7.51 -5.03
C GLN A 57 13.47 7.45 -3.65
N ARG A 58 12.73 7.73 -2.57
CA ARG A 58 13.26 7.66 -1.20
C ARG A 58 13.73 6.25 -0.83
N PHE A 59 12.98 5.22 -1.23
CA PHE A 59 13.41 3.83 -1.04
C PHE A 59 14.76 3.58 -1.72
N ASN A 60 14.92 4.00 -2.98
CA ASN A 60 16.17 3.83 -3.71
C ASN A 60 17.33 4.60 -3.06
N GLU A 61 17.08 5.81 -2.57
CA GLU A 61 18.07 6.60 -1.83
C GLU A 61 18.56 5.85 -0.58
N ILE A 62 17.65 5.25 0.20
CA ILE A 62 18.00 4.43 1.36
C ILE A 62 18.80 3.19 0.94
N VAL A 63 18.40 2.50 -0.12
CA VAL A 63 19.15 1.33 -0.63
C VAL A 63 20.55 1.72 -1.07
N VAL A 64 20.75 2.88 -1.68
CA VAL A 64 22.08 3.38 -2.05
C VAL A 64 22.95 3.67 -0.83
N LEU A 65 22.37 4.22 0.24
CA LEU A 65 23.09 4.62 1.44
C LEU A 65 23.34 3.45 2.42
N GLU A 66 22.36 2.57 2.60
CA GLU A 66 22.32 1.53 3.63
C GLU A 66 22.40 0.10 3.05
N GLY A 67 22.28 -0.05 1.72
CA GLY A 67 22.33 -1.33 1.01
C GLY A 67 21.00 -2.09 0.95
N ALA A 68 20.05 -1.81 1.86
CA ALA A 68 18.70 -2.38 1.87
C ALA A 68 17.75 -1.60 2.79
N VAL A 69 16.44 -1.73 2.55
CA VAL A 69 15.39 -1.35 3.50
C VAL A 69 14.94 -2.59 4.26
N ASN A 70 14.86 -2.52 5.59
CA ASN A 70 14.47 -3.66 6.43
C ASN A 70 13.04 -3.50 6.96
N CYS A 71 12.22 -4.54 6.86
CA CYS A 71 10.92 -4.55 7.52
C CYS A 71 11.12 -4.48 9.05
N PHE A 72 10.42 -3.55 9.71
CA PHE A 72 10.55 -3.38 11.16
C PHE A 72 10.05 -4.61 11.94
N ALA A 73 9.03 -5.31 11.43
CA ALA A 73 8.42 -6.46 12.09
C ALA A 73 9.23 -7.75 11.91
N CYS A 74 9.49 -8.19 10.67
CA CYS A 74 10.12 -9.49 10.39
C CYS A 74 11.63 -9.41 10.09
N LYS A 75 12.21 -8.19 10.00
CA LYS A 75 13.61 -7.94 9.67
C LYS A 75 14.06 -8.39 8.27
N GLN A 76 13.15 -8.80 7.39
CA GLN A 76 13.47 -9.07 6.00
C GLN A 76 14.01 -7.82 5.30
N SER A 77 15.08 -8.01 4.52
CA SER A 77 15.72 -6.96 3.74
C SER A 77 15.18 -6.90 2.31
N PHE A 78 14.94 -5.70 1.83
CA PHE A 78 14.47 -5.42 0.48
C PHE A 78 15.45 -4.49 -0.23
N ARG A 79 15.78 -4.82 -1.48
CA ARG A 79 16.66 -4.00 -2.35
C ARG A 79 15.92 -3.40 -3.53
N VAL A 80 14.74 -3.92 -3.83
CA VAL A 80 13.86 -3.45 -4.89
C VAL A 80 12.55 -3.01 -4.24
N PHE A 81 12.02 -1.87 -4.67
CA PHE A 81 10.81 -1.29 -4.07
C PHE A 81 9.60 -2.21 -4.23
N GLU A 82 9.44 -2.82 -5.40
CA GLU A 82 8.37 -3.78 -5.70
C GLU A 82 8.45 -5.07 -4.88
N ASP A 83 9.64 -5.45 -4.42
CA ASP A 83 9.77 -6.57 -3.50
C ASP A 83 9.23 -6.22 -2.11
N CYS A 84 9.07 -4.93 -1.78
CA CYS A 84 8.56 -4.47 -0.49
C CYS A 84 7.06 -4.16 -0.53
N VAL A 85 6.53 -3.73 -1.68
CA VAL A 85 5.14 -3.28 -1.82
C VAL A 85 4.44 -3.88 -3.03
N GLN A 86 3.15 -4.15 -2.87
CA GLN A 86 2.21 -4.47 -3.94
C GLN A 86 1.28 -3.27 -4.18
N VAL A 87 1.00 -3.00 -5.46
CA VAL A 87 0.02 -2.00 -5.88
C VAL A 87 -1.23 -2.71 -6.40
N THR A 88 -2.37 -2.41 -5.79
CA THR A 88 -3.67 -2.94 -6.17
C THR A 88 -4.50 -1.79 -6.77
N PRO A 89 -4.90 -1.89 -8.05
CA PRO A 89 -5.86 -0.96 -8.64
C PRO A 89 -7.18 -1.00 -7.86
N LEU A 90 -7.76 0.18 -7.62
CA LEU A 90 -9.04 0.38 -6.95
C LEU A 90 -10.09 0.92 -7.94
#